data_AF-A0A0W7WUL2-F1
#
_entry.id   AF-A0A0W7WUL2-F1
#
_cell.length_a   1.000
_cell.length_b   1.000
_cell.length_c   1.000
_cell.angle_alpha   90.00
_cell.angle_beta   90.00
_cell.angle_gamma   90.00
#
_symmetry.space_group_name_H-M   'P 1'
#
loop_
_entity.id
_entity.type
_entity.pdbx_description
1 polymer ?
#
loop_
_entity_poly.entity_id
_entity_poly.type
_entity_poly.pdbx_seq_one_letter_code
_entity_poly.pdbx_strand_id
1 'polypeptide(L)'
;MERIARRAQAEWLHKENPGDLVRARVDEAAAAGRTPVLVAYFVPHRDCGDYSAGGARDADRYRAWIDAFATGLGTRPAYVIVEPDAVAQQIAGCQAADASERYGLLAHAVARLKQQPGAKVYLDAGNASWIPDEGRLVEPLRLAGIARADGFALNVSNYRTTAESTEYGHRLARALGGGKHFVVDTSRNGNGAYTGGDKPWCNPPGRALGTPPTTRTGDPAVDAYLWVKRPGESDGTCRGGPAAGTWWPEYALGLAHRARNT
;
A
#
# COMPACT_ATOMS: atom_id res chain seq x y z
N MET A 1 14.65 6.28 -17.19
CA MET A 1 13.38 5.56 -17.44
C MET A 1 13.47 4.05 -17.23
N GLU A 2 14.47 3.35 -17.75
CA GLU A 2 14.59 1.88 -17.58
C GLU A 2 14.64 1.42 -16.11
N ARG A 3 15.26 2.21 -15.23
CA ARG A 3 15.30 1.97 -13.78
C ARG A 3 13.92 1.85 -13.13
N ILE A 4 12.87 2.37 -13.78
CA ILE A 4 11.47 2.28 -13.33
C ILE A 4 10.72 1.24 -14.15
N ALA A 5 10.71 1.38 -15.48
CA ALA A 5 9.87 0.58 -16.37
C ALA A 5 10.19 -0.92 -16.36
N ARG A 6 11.44 -1.32 -16.07
CA ARG A 6 11.84 -2.74 -16.01
C ARG A 6 11.62 -3.39 -14.64
N ARG A 7 11.09 -2.66 -13.66
CA ARG A 7 10.87 -3.14 -12.30
C ARG A 7 9.39 -3.44 -12.08
N ALA A 8 9.12 -4.52 -11.33
CA ALA A 8 7.78 -4.84 -10.90
C ALA A 8 7.23 -3.69 -10.04
N GLN A 9 5.97 -3.36 -10.23
CA GLN A 9 5.24 -2.34 -9.50
C GLN A 9 3.82 -2.87 -9.24
N ALA A 10 3.14 -2.35 -8.23
CA ALA A 10 1.79 -2.77 -7.95
C ALA A 10 0.77 -2.19 -8.96
N GLU A 11 -0.26 -2.96 -9.28
CA GLU A 11 -1.45 -2.46 -9.97
C GLU A 11 -2.45 -1.93 -8.94
N TRP A 12 -2.88 -0.68 -9.09
CA TRP A 12 -3.82 -0.04 -8.16
C TRP A 12 -5.24 -0.16 -8.68
N LEU A 13 -6.06 -0.91 -7.96
CA LEU A 13 -7.46 -1.11 -8.28
C LEU A 13 -8.32 -0.19 -7.42
N HIS A 14 -8.85 0.83 -8.06
CA HIS A 14 -9.53 1.95 -7.40
C HIS A 14 -10.76 2.45 -8.19
N LYS A 15 -11.10 1.75 -9.28
CA LYS A 15 -12.26 1.99 -10.15
C LYS A 15 -13.26 0.86 -9.98
N GLU A 16 -14.48 1.11 -10.44
CA GLU A 16 -15.54 0.11 -10.45
C GLU A 16 -15.17 -1.16 -11.23
N ASN A 17 -15.81 -2.29 -10.87
CA ASN A 17 -15.71 -3.58 -11.55
C ASN A 17 -14.26 -4.09 -11.71
N PRO A 18 -13.55 -4.38 -10.60
CA PRO A 18 -12.12 -4.70 -10.62
C PRO A 18 -11.82 -6.09 -11.20
N GLY A 19 -12.81 -7.00 -11.22
CA GLY A 19 -12.61 -8.43 -11.43
C GLY A 19 -11.89 -8.80 -12.73
N ASP A 20 -12.26 -8.16 -13.84
CA ASP A 20 -11.64 -8.45 -15.15
C ASP A 20 -10.19 -7.98 -15.20
N LEU A 21 -9.91 -6.80 -14.63
CA LEU A 21 -8.54 -6.30 -14.53
C LEU A 21 -7.70 -7.20 -13.62
N VAL A 22 -8.22 -7.59 -12.45
CA VAL A 22 -7.52 -8.54 -11.56
C VAL A 22 -7.17 -9.82 -12.32
N ARG A 23 -8.16 -10.43 -12.98
CA ARG A 23 -7.99 -11.67 -13.74
C ARG A 23 -6.90 -11.52 -14.80
N ALA A 24 -6.97 -10.46 -15.60
CA ALA A 24 -5.97 -10.17 -16.61
C ALA A 24 -4.56 -10.04 -16.01
N ARG A 25 -4.39 -9.29 -14.91
CA ARG A 25 -3.07 -9.11 -14.28
C ARG A 25 -2.51 -10.40 -13.69
N VAL A 26 -3.35 -11.24 -13.05
CA VAL A 26 -2.87 -12.52 -12.50
C VAL A 26 -2.55 -13.54 -13.60
N ASP A 27 -3.29 -13.53 -14.71
CA ASP A 27 -3.00 -14.39 -15.86
C ASP A 27 -1.73 -13.96 -16.61
N GLU A 28 -1.54 -12.66 -16.84
CA GLU A 28 -0.31 -12.09 -17.42
C GLU A 28 0.91 -12.42 -16.56
N ALA A 29 0.82 -12.24 -15.24
CA ALA A 29 1.91 -12.54 -14.33
C ALA A 29 2.25 -14.04 -14.34
N ALA A 30 1.23 -14.90 -14.32
CA ALA A 30 1.44 -16.34 -14.35
C ALA A 30 2.05 -16.82 -15.67
N ALA A 31 1.62 -16.27 -16.82
CA ALA A 31 2.24 -16.55 -18.11
C ALA A 31 3.72 -16.16 -18.16
N ALA A 32 4.12 -15.14 -17.39
CA ALA A 32 5.51 -14.72 -17.24
C ALA A 32 6.27 -15.43 -16.10
N GLY A 33 5.66 -16.39 -15.39
CA GLY A 33 6.27 -17.06 -14.24
C GLY A 33 6.53 -16.12 -13.06
N ARG A 34 5.68 -15.09 -12.88
CA ARG A 34 5.80 -14.03 -11.88
C ARG A 34 4.59 -14.00 -10.95
N THR A 35 4.74 -13.31 -9.82
CA THR A 35 3.64 -13.02 -8.89
C THR A 35 3.31 -11.53 -8.97
N PRO A 36 2.05 -11.14 -9.22
CA PRO A 36 1.65 -9.74 -9.24
C PRO A 36 1.54 -9.19 -7.82
N VAL A 37 1.69 -7.86 -7.73
CA VAL A 37 1.32 -7.08 -6.54
C VAL A 37 0.11 -6.25 -6.92
N LEU A 38 -0.97 -6.37 -6.17
CA LEU A 38 -2.24 -5.68 -6.43
C LEU A 38 -2.61 -4.87 -5.20
N VAL A 39 -3.12 -3.65 -5.40
CA VAL A 39 -3.60 -2.79 -4.32
C VAL A 39 -5.12 -2.67 -4.41
N ALA A 40 -5.82 -3.11 -3.37
CA ALA A 40 -7.22 -2.80 -3.19
C ALA A 40 -7.33 -1.40 -2.57
N TYR A 41 -7.88 -0.43 -3.31
CA TYR A 41 -7.91 0.97 -2.89
C TYR A 41 -9.27 1.61 -3.20
N PHE A 42 -10.33 1.08 -2.59
CA PHE A 42 -11.71 1.43 -2.91
C PHE A 42 -12.62 1.63 -1.70
N VAL A 43 -12.09 1.73 -0.47
CA VAL A 43 -12.89 1.96 0.74
C VAL A 43 -13.74 3.25 0.63
N PRO A 44 -14.98 3.28 1.14
CA PRO A 44 -15.75 4.53 1.25
C PRO A 44 -15.00 5.62 2.00
N HIS A 45 -15.27 6.88 1.63
CA HIS A 45 -14.61 8.06 2.20
C HIS A 45 -13.07 7.94 2.14
N ARG A 46 -12.56 7.42 1.01
CA ARG A 46 -11.13 7.26 0.78
C ARG A 46 -10.44 8.62 0.88
N ASP A 47 -9.26 8.62 1.47
CA ASP A 47 -8.41 9.79 1.68
C ASP A 47 -9.08 10.93 2.48
N CYS A 48 -10.20 10.66 3.15
CA CYS A 48 -10.97 11.64 3.90
C CYS A 48 -11.30 12.91 3.11
N GLY A 49 -11.34 12.82 1.78
CA GLY A 49 -11.58 13.95 0.88
C GLY A 49 -10.34 14.73 0.41
N ASP A 50 -9.10 14.33 0.74
CA ASP A 50 -7.88 14.99 0.23
C ASP A 50 -7.58 14.56 -1.24
N TYR A 51 -6.35 14.76 -1.74
CA TYR A 51 -6.00 14.66 -3.16
C TYR A 51 -6.38 13.35 -3.88
N SER A 52 -6.49 12.24 -3.16
CA SER A 52 -6.82 10.91 -3.70
C SER A 52 -8.22 10.42 -3.29
N ALA A 53 -9.11 11.35 -2.94
CA ALA A 53 -10.50 11.09 -2.61
C ALA A 53 -11.23 10.21 -3.62
N GLY A 54 -12.23 9.46 -3.13
CA GLY A 54 -13.06 8.57 -3.92
C GLY A 54 -13.43 7.32 -3.13
N GLY A 55 -13.39 6.17 -3.81
CA GLY A 55 -13.80 4.89 -3.25
C GLY A 55 -15.26 4.57 -3.52
N ALA A 56 -15.73 3.49 -2.91
CA ALA A 56 -17.11 3.05 -3.01
C ALA A 56 -18.05 4.10 -2.41
N ARG A 57 -19.22 4.25 -3.03
CA ARG A 57 -20.27 5.16 -2.54
C ARG A 57 -20.87 4.74 -1.19
N ASP A 58 -20.81 3.44 -0.86
CA ASP A 58 -21.40 2.85 0.33
C ASP A 58 -20.74 1.49 0.65
N ALA A 59 -21.07 0.96 1.82
CA ALA A 59 -20.56 -0.29 2.36
C ALA A 59 -20.90 -1.51 1.49
N ASP A 60 -22.11 -1.58 0.93
CA ASP A 60 -22.55 -2.71 0.10
C ASP A 60 -21.82 -2.74 -1.24
N ARG A 61 -21.59 -1.57 -1.84
CA ARG A 61 -20.79 -1.46 -3.05
C ARG A 61 -19.35 -1.88 -2.80
N TYR A 62 -18.78 -1.52 -1.65
CA TYR A 62 -17.44 -1.96 -1.28
C TYR A 62 -17.33 -3.49 -1.17
N ARG A 63 -18.27 -4.14 -0.48
CA ARG A 63 -18.30 -5.60 -0.34
C ARG A 63 -18.42 -6.30 -1.69
N ALA A 64 -19.34 -5.84 -2.54
CA ALA A 64 -19.48 -6.37 -3.90
C ALA A 64 -18.21 -6.17 -4.75
N TRP A 65 -17.52 -5.04 -4.57
CA TRP A 65 -16.26 -4.76 -5.25
C TRP A 65 -15.14 -5.73 -4.81
N ILE A 66 -15.03 -6.00 -3.50
CA ILE A 66 -14.09 -7.00 -2.95
C ILE A 66 -14.43 -8.41 -3.45
N ASP A 67 -15.71 -8.77 -3.53
CA ASP A 67 -16.13 -10.07 -4.07
C ASP A 67 -15.71 -10.24 -5.53
N ALA A 68 -15.87 -9.19 -6.34
CA ALA A 68 -15.41 -9.18 -7.73
C ALA A 68 -13.88 -9.26 -7.82
N PHE A 69 -13.15 -8.54 -6.96
CA PHE A 69 -11.69 -8.61 -6.87
C PHE A 69 -11.24 -10.05 -6.57
N ALA A 70 -11.79 -10.66 -5.52
CA ALA A 70 -11.43 -12.00 -5.10
C ALA A 70 -11.82 -13.07 -6.14
N THR A 71 -12.92 -12.86 -6.87
CA THR A 71 -13.30 -13.72 -8.01
C THR A 71 -12.32 -13.59 -9.19
N GLY A 72 -11.77 -12.39 -9.42
CA GLY A 72 -10.72 -12.17 -10.41
C GLY A 72 -9.40 -12.83 -10.03
N LEU A 73 -9.04 -12.85 -8.75
CA LEU A 73 -7.86 -13.57 -8.24
C LEU A 73 -7.95 -15.07 -8.50
N GLY A 74 -9.11 -15.67 -8.21
CA GLY A 74 -9.28 -17.11 -8.17
C GLY A 74 -8.21 -17.77 -7.29
N THR A 75 -7.58 -18.82 -7.78
CA THR A 75 -6.53 -19.55 -7.05
C THR A 75 -5.10 -19.08 -7.36
N ARG A 76 -4.92 -18.04 -8.19
CA ARG A 76 -3.60 -17.58 -8.63
C ARG A 76 -2.80 -16.96 -7.47
N PRO A 77 -1.46 -17.10 -7.45
CA PRO A 77 -0.62 -16.40 -6.49
C PRO A 77 -0.69 -14.88 -6.68
N ALA A 78 -0.82 -14.12 -5.59
CA ALA A 78 -0.74 -12.65 -5.61
C ALA A 78 -0.35 -12.09 -4.24
N TYR A 79 0.39 -10.97 -4.23
CA TYR A 79 0.46 -10.08 -3.06
C TYR A 79 -0.68 -9.07 -3.18
N VAL A 80 -1.51 -8.95 -2.15
CA VAL A 80 -2.63 -8.00 -2.09
C VAL A 80 -2.42 -7.04 -0.93
N ILE A 81 -2.25 -5.76 -1.24
CA ILE A 81 -2.18 -4.67 -0.27
C ILE A 81 -3.58 -4.11 -0.09
N VAL A 82 -4.11 -4.15 1.13
CA VAL A 82 -5.49 -3.76 1.43
C VAL A 82 -5.53 -2.36 1.99
N GLU A 83 -6.19 -1.48 1.22
CA GLU A 83 -6.61 -0.12 1.57
C GLU A 83 -5.52 0.72 2.23
N PRO A 84 -4.47 1.10 1.47
CA PRO A 84 -3.51 2.10 1.92
C PRO A 84 -4.16 3.25 2.67
N ASP A 85 -3.55 3.63 3.79
CA ASP A 85 -3.91 4.72 4.67
C ASP A 85 -5.21 4.56 5.47
N ALA A 86 -6.10 3.62 5.14
CA ALA A 86 -7.45 3.57 5.71
C ALA A 86 -7.45 3.48 7.25
N VAL A 87 -6.59 2.64 7.83
CA VAL A 87 -6.48 2.50 9.29
C VAL A 87 -5.81 3.73 9.91
N ALA A 88 -4.67 4.16 9.34
CA ALA A 88 -3.89 5.28 9.87
C ALA A 88 -4.66 6.61 9.80
N GLN A 89 -5.40 6.88 8.72
CA GLN A 89 -6.24 8.06 8.57
C GLN A 89 -7.37 8.11 9.60
N GLN A 90 -8.01 6.98 9.88
CA GLN A 90 -9.05 6.93 10.90
C GLN A 90 -8.47 7.29 12.28
N ILE A 91 -7.31 6.73 12.62
CA ILE A 91 -6.59 7.06 13.87
C ILE A 91 -6.14 8.52 13.91
N ALA A 92 -5.80 9.10 12.76
CA ALA A 92 -5.39 10.49 12.62
C ALA A 92 -6.56 11.50 12.62
N GLY A 93 -7.81 11.03 12.77
CA GLY A 93 -8.97 11.89 12.96
C GLY A 93 -9.83 12.11 11.71
N CYS A 94 -9.87 11.14 10.78
CA CYS A 94 -10.82 11.15 9.67
C CYS A 94 -12.27 11.18 10.18
N GLN A 95 -12.92 12.34 10.13
CA GLN A 95 -14.31 12.50 10.59
C GLN A 95 -15.35 12.09 9.55
N ALA A 96 -14.97 12.02 8.27
CA ALA A 96 -15.88 11.71 7.18
C ALA A 96 -16.35 10.23 7.17
N ALA A 97 -15.69 9.35 7.93
CA ALA A 97 -16.03 7.94 8.01
C ALA A 97 -16.31 7.51 9.44
N ASP A 98 -17.29 6.64 9.62
CA ASP A 98 -17.47 5.91 10.87
C ASP A 98 -16.36 4.87 11.03
N ALA A 99 -15.70 4.89 12.21
CA ALA A 99 -14.57 4.01 12.48
C ALA A 99 -14.97 2.53 12.49
N SER A 100 -16.15 2.22 13.05
CA SER A 100 -16.63 0.83 13.16
C SER A 100 -16.95 0.27 11.78
N GLU A 101 -17.65 1.03 10.95
CA GLU A 101 -17.93 0.65 9.56
C GLU A 101 -16.64 0.48 8.76
N ARG A 102 -15.70 1.44 8.84
CA ARG A 102 -14.43 1.35 8.12
C ARG A 102 -13.67 0.08 8.51
N TYR A 103 -13.45 -0.17 9.79
CA TYR A 103 -12.73 -1.36 10.23
C TYR A 103 -13.48 -2.65 9.89
N GLY A 104 -14.82 -2.68 10.00
CA GLY A 104 -15.64 -3.81 9.59
C GLY A 104 -15.54 -4.13 8.10
N LEU A 105 -15.46 -3.11 7.24
CA LEU A 105 -15.25 -3.29 5.80
C LEU A 105 -13.86 -3.85 5.48
N LEU A 106 -12.82 -3.35 6.16
CA LEU A 106 -11.46 -3.89 6.02
C LEU A 106 -11.38 -5.35 6.50
N ALA A 107 -12.04 -5.70 7.61
CA ALA A 107 -12.12 -7.07 8.09
C ALA A 107 -12.83 -7.99 7.09
N HIS A 108 -13.90 -7.52 6.45
CA HIS A 108 -14.56 -8.23 5.36
C HIS A 108 -13.61 -8.44 4.18
N ALA A 109 -12.88 -7.40 3.74
CA ALA A 109 -11.90 -7.48 2.66
C ALA A 109 -10.84 -8.55 2.94
N VAL A 110 -10.21 -8.50 4.11
CA VAL A 110 -9.20 -9.48 4.53
C VAL A 110 -9.80 -10.89 4.54
N ALA A 111 -10.95 -11.08 5.18
CA ALA A 111 -11.58 -12.40 5.28
C ALA A 111 -11.92 -12.99 3.91
N ARG A 112 -12.47 -12.18 3.00
CA ARG A 112 -12.87 -12.62 1.65
C ARG A 112 -11.67 -12.93 0.76
N LEU A 113 -10.63 -12.10 0.80
CA LEU A 113 -9.39 -12.31 0.03
C LEU A 113 -8.62 -13.54 0.53
N LYS A 114 -8.60 -13.79 1.84
CA LYS A 114 -7.95 -14.98 2.43
C LYS A 114 -8.65 -16.31 2.13
N GLN A 115 -9.83 -16.29 1.53
CA GLN A 115 -10.43 -17.50 0.94
C GLN A 115 -9.72 -17.92 -0.35
N GLN A 116 -8.91 -17.04 -0.97
CA GLN A 116 -8.12 -17.38 -2.15
C GLN A 116 -6.78 -17.99 -1.71
N PRO A 117 -6.51 -19.27 -2.03
CA PRO A 117 -5.37 -19.99 -1.46
C PRO A 117 -4.00 -19.46 -1.90
N GLY A 118 -3.94 -18.78 -3.06
CA GLY A 118 -2.72 -18.15 -3.56
C GLY A 118 -2.46 -16.73 -3.04
N ALA A 119 -3.42 -16.12 -2.35
CA ALA A 119 -3.31 -14.72 -1.94
C ALA A 119 -2.54 -14.55 -0.62
N LYS A 120 -1.47 -13.75 -0.68
CA LYS A 120 -0.83 -13.14 0.49
C LYS A 120 -1.42 -11.74 0.71
N VAL A 121 -2.15 -11.56 1.80
CA VAL A 121 -2.92 -10.35 2.10
C VAL A 121 -2.23 -9.56 3.20
N TYR A 122 -1.90 -8.31 2.91
CA TYR A 122 -1.26 -7.38 3.84
C TYR A 122 -2.17 -6.16 4.03
N LEU A 123 -2.65 -5.97 5.26
CA LEU A 123 -3.44 -4.80 5.63
C LEU A 123 -2.52 -3.59 5.81
N ASP A 124 -2.82 -2.46 5.19
CA ASP A 124 -1.96 -1.28 5.37
C ASP A 124 -1.99 -0.75 6.81
N ALA A 125 -0.81 -0.40 7.31
CA ALA A 125 -0.58 0.10 8.66
C ALA A 125 0.11 1.48 8.66
N GLY A 126 0.04 2.23 7.57
CA GLY A 126 0.64 3.55 7.44
C GLY A 126 2.16 3.53 7.53
N ASN A 127 2.74 4.45 8.32
CA ASN A 127 4.19 4.59 8.44
C ASN A 127 4.62 5.17 9.79
N ALA A 128 5.92 4.99 10.10
CA ALA A 128 6.54 5.32 11.38
C ALA A 128 6.41 6.78 11.84
N SER A 129 6.19 7.72 10.92
CA SER A 129 6.02 9.13 11.30
C SER A 129 4.58 9.56 11.46
N TRP A 130 3.65 8.83 10.86
CA TRP A 130 2.25 9.19 10.90
C TRP A 130 1.64 8.74 12.22
N ILE A 131 1.88 7.48 12.58
CA ILE A 131 1.46 6.89 13.85
C ILE A 131 2.73 6.47 14.62
N PRO A 132 3.47 7.42 15.23
CA PRO A 132 4.76 7.13 15.86
C PRO A 132 4.66 6.18 17.05
N ASP A 133 3.54 6.22 17.77
CA ASP A 133 3.17 5.21 18.77
C ASP A 133 2.41 4.07 18.08
N GLU A 134 3.12 3.00 17.72
CA GLU A 134 2.54 1.83 17.06
C GLU A 134 1.44 1.13 17.90
N GLY A 135 1.39 1.34 19.22
CA GLY A 135 0.36 0.80 20.09
C GLY A 135 -1.04 1.25 19.68
N ARG A 136 -1.15 2.46 19.11
CA ARG A 136 -2.42 3.02 18.60
C ARG A 136 -2.98 2.25 17.40
N LEU A 137 -2.17 1.48 16.68
CA LEU A 137 -2.62 0.64 15.56
C LEU A 137 -3.17 -0.72 16.00
N VAL A 138 -2.84 -1.18 17.21
CA VAL A 138 -3.11 -2.57 17.63
C VAL A 138 -4.60 -2.89 17.58
N GLU A 139 -5.43 -2.11 18.26
CA GLU A 139 -6.87 -2.36 18.30
C GLU A 139 -7.54 -2.10 16.94
N PRO A 140 -7.28 -0.97 16.24
CA PRO A 140 -7.78 -0.77 14.88
C PRO A 140 -7.44 -1.89 13.90
N LEU A 141 -6.20 -2.41 13.90
CA LEU A 141 -5.80 -3.51 13.03
C LEU A 141 -6.48 -4.83 13.42
N ARG A 142 -6.71 -5.08 14.73
CA ARG A 142 -7.49 -6.24 15.20
C ARG A 142 -8.93 -6.18 14.70
N LEU A 143 -9.59 -5.03 14.86
CA LEU A 143 -10.94 -4.80 14.36
C LEU A 143 -11.01 -4.90 12.83
N ALA A 144 -9.96 -4.48 12.13
CA ALA A 144 -9.81 -4.60 10.68
C ALA A 144 -9.35 -6.00 10.19
N GLY A 145 -9.27 -6.99 11.08
CA GLY A 145 -9.09 -8.39 10.69
C GLY A 145 -7.64 -8.86 10.50
N ILE A 146 -6.64 -8.13 11.02
CA ILE A 146 -5.20 -8.48 10.90
C ILE A 146 -4.89 -9.92 11.34
N ALA A 147 -5.67 -10.48 12.26
CA ALA A 147 -5.51 -11.86 12.71
C ALA A 147 -5.55 -12.87 11.55
N ARG A 148 -6.41 -12.64 10.54
CA ARG A 148 -6.56 -13.50 9.35
C ARG A 148 -5.58 -13.17 8.23
N ALA A 149 -5.09 -11.93 8.17
CA ALA A 149 -4.10 -11.49 7.19
C ALA A 149 -2.75 -12.18 7.41
N ASP A 150 -1.95 -12.29 6.34
CA ASP A 150 -0.57 -12.79 6.42
C ASP A 150 0.33 -11.79 7.17
N GLY A 151 -0.01 -10.50 7.07
CA GLY A 151 0.76 -9.44 7.69
C GLY A 151 0.15 -8.06 7.48
N PHE A 152 1.01 -7.05 7.59
CA PHE A 152 0.67 -5.67 7.28
C PHE A 152 1.64 -5.04 6.26
N ALA A 153 1.21 -3.98 5.60
CA ALA A 153 2.05 -3.19 4.70
C ALA A 153 2.45 -1.88 5.37
N LEU A 154 3.69 -1.44 5.12
CA LEU A 154 4.22 -0.18 5.64
C LEU A 154 4.74 0.70 4.53
N ASN A 155 4.75 2.00 4.82
CA ASN A 155 5.41 3.03 4.02
C ASN A 155 4.82 3.23 2.63
N VAL A 156 3.62 2.68 2.36
CA VAL A 156 2.95 2.80 1.06
C VAL A 156 2.86 4.27 0.66
N SER A 157 3.36 4.59 -0.53
CA SER A 157 3.42 5.97 -1.05
C SER A 157 4.23 6.96 -0.20
N ASN A 158 5.00 6.52 0.78
CA ASN A 158 5.81 7.39 1.64
C ASN A 158 7.32 7.19 1.39
N TYR A 159 8.14 7.74 2.28
CA TYR A 159 9.57 7.94 2.05
C TYR A 159 10.41 7.53 3.25
N ARG A 160 9.82 6.92 4.29
CA ARG A 160 10.58 6.46 5.47
C ARG A 160 11.63 5.46 5.02
N THR A 161 12.81 5.57 5.61
CA THR A 161 13.92 4.70 5.20
C THR A 161 13.53 3.24 5.43
N THR A 162 14.14 2.32 4.67
CA THR A 162 13.88 0.89 4.87
C THR A 162 14.22 0.48 6.30
N ALA A 163 15.33 0.97 6.86
CA ALA A 163 15.70 0.68 8.25
C ALA A 163 14.66 1.15 9.27
N GLU A 164 14.19 2.40 9.17
CA GLU A 164 13.15 2.96 10.03
C GLU A 164 11.83 2.19 9.91
N SER A 165 11.45 1.83 8.68
CA SER A 165 10.21 1.07 8.43
C SER A 165 10.31 -0.36 8.97
N THR A 166 11.47 -1.01 8.82
CA THR A 166 11.71 -2.35 9.36
C THR A 166 11.68 -2.33 10.89
N GLU A 167 12.33 -1.36 11.54
CA GLU A 167 12.29 -1.23 12.99
C GLU A 167 10.87 -1.01 13.51
N TYR A 168 10.12 -0.11 12.86
CA TYR A 168 8.71 0.13 13.16
C TYR A 168 7.86 -1.13 13.00
N GLY A 169 8.04 -1.87 11.90
CA GLY A 169 7.35 -3.13 11.65
C GLY A 169 7.62 -4.17 12.72
N HIS A 170 8.87 -4.30 13.18
CA HIS A 170 9.21 -5.18 14.30
C HIS A 170 8.50 -4.80 15.60
N ARG A 171 8.41 -3.50 15.92
CA ARG A 171 7.67 -3.05 17.10
C ARG A 171 6.18 -3.34 16.98
N LEU A 172 5.58 -3.03 15.83
CA LEU A 172 4.16 -3.28 15.58
C LEU A 172 3.84 -4.78 15.61
N ALA A 173 4.66 -5.63 14.99
CA ALA A 173 4.51 -7.08 15.02
C ALA A 173 4.55 -7.62 16.46
N ARG A 174 5.45 -7.11 17.31
CA ARG A 174 5.48 -7.45 18.75
C ARG A 174 4.23 -6.96 19.47
N ALA A 175 3.79 -5.72 19.23
CA ALA A 175 2.59 -5.16 19.86
C ALA A 175 1.30 -5.92 19.48
N LEU A 176 1.26 -6.52 18.29
CA LEU A 176 0.17 -7.39 17.84
C LEU A 176 0.20 -8.80 18.47
N GLY A 177 1.22 -9.13 19.26
CA GLY A 177 1.39 -10.44 19.90
C GLY A 177 2.43 -11.35 19.23
N GLY A 178 3.21 -10.83 18.28
CA GLY A 178 4.22 -11.57 17.52
C GLY A 178 3.65 -12.35 16.33
N GLY A 179 4.54 -12.91 15.52
CA GLY A 179 4.19 -13.84 14.42
C GLY A 179 3.60 -13.20 13.15
N LYS A 180 3.31 -11.89 13.14
CA LYS A 180 2.92 -11.18 11.92
C LYS A 180 4.15 -10.75 11.12
N HIS A 181 4.12 -11.09 9.84
CA HIS A 181 5.08 -10.63 8.86
C HIS A 181 4.66 -9.27 8.30
N PHE A 182 5.54 -8.62 7.54
CA PHE A 182 5.18 -7.39 6.86
C PHE A 182 5.94 -7.17 5.56
N VAL A 183 5.41 -6.27 4.74
CA VAL A 183 6.07 -5.77 3.52
C VAL A 183 6.31 -4.28 3.65
N VAL A 184 7.36 -3.77 3.00
CA VAL A 184 7.71 -2.35 3.02
C VAL A 184 7.72 -1.81 1.60
N ASP A 185 7.00 -0.71 1.37
CA ASP A 185 7.13 0.05 0.13
C ASP A 185 8.47 0.80 0.09
N THR A 186 9.33 0.42 -0.84
CA THR A 186 10.66 1.01 -1.10
C THR A 186 10.69 1.78 -2.41
N SER A 187 9.53 2.09 -3.00
CA SER A 187 9.40 2.78 -4.29
C SER A 187 10.20 4.09 -4.36
N ARG A 188 10.19 4.90 -3.30
CA ARG A 188 10.73 6.27 -3.33
C ARG A 188 11.58 6.64 -2.11
N ASN A 189 11.97 5.68 -1.28
CA ASN A 189 12.61 5.94 0.02
C ASN A 189 14.15 5.95 0.02
N GLY A 190 14.81 5.96 -1.15
CA GLY A 190 16.27 5.82 -1.25
C GLY A 190 17.08 6.94 -0.60
N ASN A 191 16.47 8.11 -0.42
CA ASN A 191 17.05 9.26 0.29
C ASN A 191 16.29 9.60 1.60
N GLY A 192 15.47 8.68 2.11
CA GLY A 192 14.62 8.90 3.28
C GLY A 192 13.52 9.94 3.05
N ALA A 193 12.92 10.42 4.14
CA ALA A 193 11.84 11.39 4.09
C ALA A 193 12.35 12.83 3.88
N TYR A 194 11.50 13.67 3.29
CA TYR A 194 11.73 15.10 3.22
C TYR A 194 11.30 15.74 4.56
N THR A 195 12.07 16.70 5.05
CA THR A 195 11.86 17.34 6.36
C THR A 195 11.41 18.81 6.24
N GLY A 196 11.21 19.32 5.03
CA GLY A 196 10.87 20.72 4.79
C GLY A 196 9.39 20.97 4.48
N GLY A 197 8.90 22.12 4.93
CA GLY A 197 7.58 22.68 4.57
C GLY A 197 6.38 21.81 4.95
N ASP A 198 5.20 22.30 4.58
CA ASP A 198 3.94 21.61 4.83
C ASP A 198 3.74 20.41 3.89
N LYS A 199 2.97 19.42 4.34
CA LYS A 199 2.72 18.15 3.61
C LYS A 199 4.03 17.56 3.04
N PRO A 200 5.03 17.21 3.89
CA PRO A 200 6.35 16.76 3.43
C PRO A 200 6.31 15.45 2.61
N TRP A 201 5.19 14.73 2.64
CA TRP A 201 4.92 13.54 1.84
C TRP A 201 4.42 13.84 0.42
N CYS A 202 3.95 15.05 0.12
CA CYS A 202 3.27 15.32 -1.15
C CYS A 202 4.25 15.84 -2.21
N ASN A 203 4.64 15.01 -3.19
CA ASN A 203 5.64 15.34 -4.22
C ASN A 203 6.94 16.01 -3.71
N PRO A 204 7.57 15.56 -2.60
CA PRO A 204 8.78 16.17 -2.08
C PRO A 204 9.96 16.13 -3.07
N PRO A 205 10.79 17.19 -3.11
CA PRO A 205 12.00 17.19 -3.89
C PRO A 205 13.10 16.29 -3.28
N GLY A 206 14.12 15.99 -4.08
CA GLY A 206 15.34 15.32 -3.62
C GLY A 206 15.19 13.85 -3.23
N ARG A 207 13.99 13.26 -3.39
CA ARG A 207 13.76 11.83 -3.13
C ARG A 207 14.39 10.97 -4.25
N ALA A 208 14.63 9.71 -3.96
CA ALA A 208 15.29 8.77 -4.85
C ALA A 208 14.56 7.42 -4.83
N LEU A 209 14.65 6.65 -5.92
CA LEU A 209 14.19 5.25 -5.89
C LEU A 209 14.93 4.51 -4.77
N GLY A 210 14.20 3.70 -4.01
CA GLY A 210 14.79 2.80 -3.02
C GLY A 210 15.15 1.44 -3.62
N THR A 211 15.33 0.45 -2.74
CA THR A 211 15.64 -0.93 -3.13
C THR A 211 14.59 -1.46 -4.11
N PRO A 212 14.97 -2.00 -5.28
CA PRO A 212 14.03 -2.66 -6.19
C PRO A 212 13.28 -3.82 -5.50
N PRO A 213 12.09 -4.21 -5.99
CA PRO A 213 11.31 -5.26 -5.35
C PRO A 213 12.10 -6.57 -5.20
N THR A 214 12.07 -7.16 -4.00
CA THR A 214 12.80 -8.38 -3.67
C THR A 214 12.22 -9.05 -2.42
N THR A 215 12.22 -10.38 -2.40
CA THR A 215 11.95 -11.20 -1.20
C THR A 215 13.23 -11.52 -0.42
N ARG A 216 14.41 -11.18 -0.98
CA ARG A 216 15.70 -11.29 -0.28
C ARG A 216 15.92 -10.05 0.57
N THR A 217 15.21 -9.97 1.69
CA THR A 217 15.21 -8.82 2.60
C THR A 217 16.33 -8.90 3.64
N GLY A 218 16.79 -10.13 3.95
CA GLY A 218 17.75 -10.41 5.01
C GLY A 218 17.12 -10.46 6.41
N ASP A 219 15.79 -10.30 6.50
CA ASP A 219 15.05 -10.25 7.75
C ASP A 219 13.85 -11.20 7.67
N PRO A 220 13.73 -12.20 8.56
CA PRO A 220 12.67 -13.21 8.48
C PRO A 220 11.26 -12.66 8.74
N ALA A 221 11.11 -11.48 9.35
CA ALA A 221 9.80 -10.85 9.54
C ALA A 221 9.37 -10.00 8.32
N VAL A 222 10.32 -9.65 7.45
CA VAL A 222 10.06 -8.83 6.25
C VAL A 222 9.93 -9.74 5.04
N ASP A 223 8.70 -9.95 4.58
CA ASP A 223 8.41 -10.86 3.47
C ASP A 223 8.91 -10.32 2.12
N ALA A 224 8.85 -9.00 1.93
CA ALA A 224 9.33 -8.35 0.72
C ALA A 224 9.55 -6.84 0.90
N TYR A 225 10.53 -6.33 0.16
CA TYR A 225 10.52 -4.95 -0.29
C TYR A 225 9.74 -4.89 -1.60
N LEU A 226 8.76 -4.01 -1.69
CA LEU A 226 7.88 -3.86 -2.84
C LEU A 226 7.91 -2.41 -3.33
N TRP A 227 7.61 -2.20 -4.61
CA TRP A 227 7.24 -0.88 -5.10
C TRP A 227 5.72 -0.85 -5.20
N VAL A 228 5.09 -0.47 -4.09
CA VAL A 228 3.62 -0.40 -4.00
C VAL A 228 3.16 0.86 -4.73
N LYS A 229 3.62 2.04 -4.32
CA LYS A 229 3.49 3.25 -5.15
C LYS A 229 4.28 3.10 -6.43
N ARG A 230 3.68 3.50 -7.56
CA ARG A 230 4.33 3.54 -8.86
C ARG A 230 5.24 4.78 -8.95
N PRO A 231 6.60 4.65 -8.97
CA PRO A 231 7.48 5.80 -9.00
C PRO A 231 7.30 6.60 -10.29
N GLY A 232 6.94 7.87 -10.15
CA GLY A 232 6.64 8.76 -11.27
C GLY A 232 5.19 9.24 -11.30
N GLU A 233 4.29 8.59 -10.56
CA GLU A 233 2.97 9.16 -10.33
C GLU A 233 2.99 10.28 -9.30
N SER A 234 2.26 11.36 -9.58
CA SER A 234 2.03 12.45 -8.64
C SER A 234 1.27 11.98 -7.39
N ASP A 235 1.54 12.62 -6.25
CA ASP A 235 0.79 12.47 -5.01
C ASP A 235 -0.41 13.44 -4.92
N GLY A 236 -0.47 14.45 -5.79
CA GLY A 236 -1.48 15.50 -5.78
C GLY A 236 -0.96 16.81 -6.38
N THR A 237 -1.77 17.87 -6.37
CA THR A 237 -1.41 19.15 -7.01
C THR A 237 -0.38 19.98 -6.24
N CYS A 238 0.06 19.49 -5.08
CA CYS A 238 1.10 20.09 -4.28
C CYS A 238 2.43 20.23 -5.03
N ARG A 239 3.20 21.27 -4.70
CA ARG A 239 4.54 21.54 -5.27
C ARG A 239 4.55 21.54 -6.81
N GLY A 240 3.46 22.00 -7.44
CA GLY A 240 3.32 22.07 -8.89
C GLY A 240 3.09 20.72 -9.57
N GLY A 241 2.75 19.68 -8.81
CA GLY A 241 2.46 18.36 -9.35
C GLY A 241 1.13 18.30 -10.12
N PRO A 242 0.97 17.32 -11.03
CA PRO A 242 -0.33 16.95 -11.59
C PRO A 242 -1.29 16.36 -10.55
N ALA A 243 -2.53 16.08 -10.95
CA ALA A 243 -3.49 15.34 -10.12
C ALA A 243 -2.93 14.00 -9.63
N ALA A 244 -3.36 13.55 -8.45
CA ALA A 244 -2.87 12.31 -7.83
C ALA A 244 -3.03 11.11 -8.78
N GLY A 245 -2.00 10.27 -8.85
CA GLY A 245 -1.96 9.11 -9.76
C GLY A 245 -1.61 9.43 -11.22
N THR A 246 -1.52 10.71 -11.60
CA THR A 246 -1.10 11.09 -12.96
C THR A 246 0.40 10.85 -13.14
N TRP A 247 0.77 10.22 -14.26
CA TRP A 247 2.17 10.04 -14.65
C TRP A 247 2.87 11.39 -14.85
N TRP A 248 4.00 11.59 -14.17
CA TRP A 248 4.78 12.81 -14.18
C TRP A 248 6.26 12.52 -14.55
N PRO A 249 6.64 12.68 -15.83
CA PRO A 249 7.96 12.31 -16.32
C PRO A 249 9.12 12.93 -15.56
N GLU A 250 9.05 14.23 -15.25
CA GLU A 250 10.13 14.96 -14.57
C GLU A 250 10.36 14.42 -13.16
N TYR A 251 9.26 14.07 -12.46
CA TYR A 251 9.34 13.47 -11.13
C TYR A 251 9.96 12.07 -11.19
N ALA A 252 9.52 11.24 -12.14
CA ALA A 252 10.08 9.91 -12.39
C ALA A 252 11.59 9.96 -12.68
N LEU A 253 12.01 10.88 -13.57
CA LEU A 253 13.41 11.08 -13.92
C LEU A 253 14.23 11.55 -12.72
N GLY A 254 13.70 12.47 -11.91
CA GLY A 254 14.35 12.92 -10.69
C GLY A 254 14.59 11.78 -9.70
N LEU A 255 13.58 10.95 -9.44
CA LEU A 255 13.71 9.78 -8.57
C LEU A 255 14.79 8.82 -9.08
N ALA A 256 14.79 8.54 -10.39
CA ALA A 256 15.71 7.60 -11.01
C ALA A 256 17.16 8.12 -11.05
N HIS A 257 17.36 9.42 -11.28
CA HIS A 257 18.68 10.05 -11.36
C HIS A 257 19.39 10.04 -10.00
N ARG A 258 18.63 10.24 -8.92
CA ARG A 258 19.17 10.24 -7.55
C ARG A 258 19.25 8.84 -6.92
N ALA A 259 18.74 7.82 -7.59
CA ALA A 259 18.83 6.45 -7.12
C ALA A 259 20.30 6.01 -7.08
N ARG A 260 20.73 5.47 -5.94
CA ARG A 260 22.06 4.90 -5.78
C ARG A 260 22.25 3.76 -6.79
N ASN A 261 23.46 3.60 -7.31
CA ASN A 261 23.79 2.42 -8.11
C ASN A 261 23.88 1.24 -7.15
N THR A 262 22.87 0.37 -7.19
CA THR A 262 22.80 -0.89 -6.43
C THR A 262 22.46 -2.02 -7.37
#